data_AF-A0A813JMT6-F1
#
_entry.id   AF-A0A813JMT6-F1
#
_cell.length_a   1.000
_cell.length_b   1.000
_cell.length_c   1.000
_cell.angle_alpha   90.00
_cell.angle_beta   90.00
_cell.angle_gamma   90.00
#
_symmetry.space_group_name_H-M   'P 1'
#
loop_
_entity.id
_entity.type
_entity.pdbx_description
1 polymer ?
#
loop_
_entity_poly.entity_id
_entity_poly.type
_entity_poly.pdbx_seq_one_letter_code
_entity_poly.pdbx_strand_id
1 'polypeptide(L)' 'MEQPVMPSNDAILAALRASGPGRPLALREVYLRSLGKDPRREQMGSGVKKGMNQSLTALKRRGLVTSPSDGLWLAT' A
#
# COMPACT_ATOMS: atom_id res chain seq x y z
N MET A 1 3.02 9.09 22.46
CA MET A 1 2.24 8.85 21.24
C MET A 1 3.20 8.31 20.20
N GLU A 2 3.11 7.02 19.84
CA GLU A 2 3.92 6.47 18.75
C GLU A 2 3.46 7.09 17.42
N GLN A 3 4.39 7.71 16.69
CA GLN A 3 4.09 8.22 15.35
C GLN A 3 3.89 7.04 14.40
N PRO A 4 2.89 7.10 13.51
CA PRO A 4 2.65 5.99 12.61
C PRO A 4 3.78 5.86 11.58
N VAL A 5 4.36 4.67 11.46
CA VAL A 5 5.50 4.38 10.58
C VAL A 5 5.03 4.32 9.13
N MET A 6 5.62 5.14 8.27
CA MET A 6 5.39 5.08 6.82
C MET A 6 6.31 4.04 6.17
N PRO A 7 5.76 3.10 5.37
CA PRO A 7 6.57 2.13 4.63
C PRO A 7 7.36 2.79 3.49
N SER A 8 8.49 2.20 3.12
CA SER A 8 9.24 2.60 1.93
C SER A 8 8.50 2.22 0.65
N ASN A 9 8.87 2.87 -0.47
CA ASN A 9 8.33 2.53 -1.78
C ASN A 9 8.61 1.07 -2.17
N ASP A 10 9.79 0.54 -1.84
CA ASP A 10 10.15 -0.84 -2.12
C ASP A 10 9.28 -1.83 -1.33
N ALA A 11 8.98 -1.51 -0.06
CA ALA A 11 8.08 -2.31 0.76
C ALA A 11 6.63 -2.29 0.23
N ILE A 12 6.17 -1.13 -0.27
CA ILE A 12 4.86 -1.01 -0.94
C ILE A 12 4.81 -1.89 -2.19
N LEU A 13 5.84 -1.85 -3.03
CA LEU A 13 5.91 -2.66 -4.25
C LEU A 13 6.01 -4.16 -3.94
N ALA A 14 6.81 -4.54 -2.95
CA ALA A 14 6.90 -5.92 -2.49
C ALA A 14 5.54 -6.44 -1.99
N ALA A 15 4.81 -5.64 -1.20
CA ALA A 15 3.47 -6.00 -0.73
C ALA A 15 2.46 -6.21 -1.86
N LEU A 16 2.50 -5.36 -2.89
CA LEU A 16 1.64 -5.47 -4.07
C LEU A 16 2.01 -6.67 -4.96
N ARG A 17 3.30 -6.99 -5.10
CA ARG A 17 3.75 -8.16 -5.89
C ARG A 17 3.45 -9.48 -5.18
N ALA A 18 3.59 -9.50 -3.85
CA ALA A 18 3.32 -10.67 -3.04
C ALA A 18 1.82 -11.03 -2.95
N SER A 19 0.90 -10.14 -3.35
CA SER A 19 -0.53 -10.46 -3.38
C SER A 19 -0.90 -11.47 -4.48
N GLY A 20 -0.02 -11.63 -5.47
CA GLY A 20 -0.23 -12.46 -6.64
C GLY A 20 -0.58 -11.63 -7.89
N PRO A 21 -0.30 -12.17 -9.09
CA PRO A 21 -0.57 -11.48 -10.34
C PRO A 21 -2.06 -11.15 -10.48
N GLY A 22 -2.36 -9.90 -10.84
CA GLY A 22 -3.73 -9.43 -11.07
C GLY A 22 -4.59 -9.25 -9.82
N ARG A 23 -4.05 -9.40 -8.59
CA ARG A 23 -4.81 -9.19 -7.36
C ARG A 23 -4.62 -7.77 -6.81
N PRO A 24 -5.57 -6.85 -7.05
CA PRO A 24 -5.51 -5.53 -6.44
C PRO A 24 -5.67 -5.61 -4.92
N LEU A 25 -4.97 -4.71 -4.22
CA LEU A 25 -5.06 -4.53 -2.78
C LEU A 25 -5.68 -3.17 -2.45
N ALA A 26 -6.52 -3.14 -1.41
CA ALA A 26 -6.99 -1.89 -0.84
C ALA A 26 -5.85 -1.14 -0.11
N LEU A 27 -5.93 0.18 -0.02
CA LEU A 27 -4.94 1.03 0.67
C LEU A 27 -4.50 0.49 2.04
N ARG A 28 -5.46 0.03 2.84
CA ARG A 28 -5.24 -0.57 4.16
C ARG A 28 -4.39 -1.85 4.07
N GLU A 29 -4.69 -2.72 3.12
CA GLU A 29 -3.93 -3.95 2.94
C GLU A 29 -2.50 -3.66 2.46
N VAL A 30 -2.32 -2.71 1.55
CA VAL A 30 -1.00 -2.28 1.10
C VAL A 30 -0.16 -1.80 2.28
N TYR A 31 -0.72 -0.89 3.09
CA TYR A 31 -0.05 -0.37 4.29
C TYR A 31 0.36 -1.49 5.25
N LEU A 32 -0.58 -2.33 5.66
CA LEU A 32 -0.30 -3.38 6.65
C LEU A 32 0.70 -4.40 6.10
N ARG A 33 0.49 -4.92 4.89
CA ARG A 33 1.41 -5.90 4.29
C ARG A 33 2.81 -5.34 4.07
N SER A 34 2.93 -4.05 3.71
CA SER A 34 4.24 -3.39 3.56
C SER A 34 5.01 -3.24 4.88
N LEU A 35 4.33 -3.35 6.02
CA LEU A 35 4.93 -3.37 7.36
C LEU A 35 5.10 -4.80 7.90
N GLY A 36 4.83 -5.84 7.11
CA GLY A 36 4.84 -7.23 7.56
C GLY A 36 3.66 -7.60 8.47
N LYS A 37 2.60 -6.78 8.46
CA LYS A 37 1.42 -6.90 9.33
C LYS A 37 0.29 -7.69 8.67
N ASP A 38 -0.53 -8.36 9.46
CA ASP A 38 -1.69 -9.12 8.97
C ASP A 38 -2.94 -8.23 8.88
N PRO A 39 -3.48 -7.95 7.66
CA PRO A 39 -4.70 -7.16 7.50
C PRO A 39 -5.97 -7.76 8.13
N ARG A 40 -5.95 -9.02 8.55
CA ARG A 40 -7.08 -9.65 9.25
C ARG A 40 -7.06 -9.38 10.76
N ARG A 41 -5.89 -9.03 11.31
CA ARG A 41 -5.67 -8.90 12.76
C ARG A 41 -5.36 -7.46 13.18
N GLU A 42 -4.85 -6.64 12.26
CA GLU A 42 -4.32 -5.32 12.61
C GLU A 42 -5.08 -4.18 11.92
N GLN A 43 -5.08 -3.00 12.54
CA GLN A 43 -5.72 -1.81 11.98
C GLN A 43 -4.68 -0.85 11.40
N MET A 44 -5.10 -0.13 10.36
CA MET A 44 -4.32 0.97 9.81
C MET A 44 -4.39 2.15 10.80
N GLY A 45 -3.22 2.71 11.16
CA GLY A 45 -3.17 3.87 12.06
C GLY A 45 -3.87 5.09 11.45
N SER A 46 -4.46 5.92 12.29
CA SER A 46 -4.97 7.23 11.87
C SER A 46 -3.79 8.09 11.35
N GLY A 47 -4.03 8.89 10.32
CA GLY A 47 -3.03 9.82 9.78
C GLY A 47 -2.13 9.30 8.64
N VAL A 48 -2.04 7.99 8.37
CA VAL A 48 -1.17 7.47 7.29
C VAL A 48 -1.81 7.50 5.91
N LYS A 49 -3.15 7.70 5.82
CA LYS A 49 -3.89 7.68 4.56
C LYS A 49 -3.34 8.67 3.53
N LYS A 50 -3.03 9.89 3.97
CA LYS A 50 -2.49 10.95 3.09
C LYS A 50 -1.11 10.58 2.55
N GLY A 51 -0.21 10.14 3.43
CA GLY A 51 1.15 9.71 3.04
C GLY A 51 1.13 8.52 2.09
N MET A 52 0.30 7.50 2.38
CA MET A 52 0.16 6.33 1.52
C MET A 52 -0.36 6.69 0.13
N ASN A 53 -1.38 7.55 0.05
CA ASN A 53 -1.90 8.03 -1.24
C ASN A 53 -0.85 8.81 -2.04
N GLN A 54 -0.02 9.62 -1.38
CA GLN A 54 1.08 10.34 -2.02
C GLN A 54 2.12 9.36 -2.60
N SER A 55 2.57 8.38 -1.83
CA SER A 55 3.53 7.36 -2.29
C SER A 55 2.98 6.55 -3.47
N LEU A 56 1.74 6.07 -3.37
CA LEU A 56 1.10 5.28 -4.44
C LEU A 56 0.85 6.10 -5.70
N THR A 57 0.50 7.38 -5.56
CA THR A 57 0.38 8.30 -6.71
C THR A 57 1.73 8.53 -7.38
N ALA A 58 2.80 8.69 -6.62
CA ALA A 58 4.15 8.83 -7.15
C ALA A 58 4.60 7.55 -7.89
N LEU A 59 4.33 6.38 -7.34
CA LEU A 59 4.60 5.09 -7.99
C LEU A 59 3.77 4.91 -9.27
N LYS A 60 2.50 5.34 -9.27
CA LYS A 60 1.63 5.30 -10.45
C LYS A 60 2.17 6.17 -11.58
N ARG A 61 2.63 7.39 -11.26
CA ARG A 61 3.28 8.29 -12.24
C ARG A 61 4.56 7.71 -12.84
N ARG A 62 5.22 6.79 -12.13
CA ARG A 62 6.41 6.06 -12.60
C ARG A 62 6.08 4.77 -13.36
N GLY A 63 4.81 4.42 -13.52
CA GLY A 63 4.39 3.18 -14.17
C GLY A 63 4.69 1.90 -13.38
N LEU A 64 4.93 2.02 -12.06
CA LEU A 64 5.26 0.87 -11.19
C LEU A 64 4.04 0.22 -10.55
N VAL A 65 2.94 0.98 -10.46
CA VAL A 65 1.65 0.50 -9.97
C VAL A 65 0.52 1.09 -10.82
N THR A 66 -0.62 0.41 -10.84
CA THR A 66 -1.87 0.91 -11.39
C THR A 66 -2.97 0.94 -10.32
N SER A 67 -4.05 1.65 -10.60
CA SER A 67 -5.25 1.70 -9.76
C SER A 67 -6.45 1.35 -10.64
N PRO A 68 -6.86 0.06 -10.69
CA PRO A 68 -7.92 -0.39 -11.59
C PRO A 68 -9.30 0.13 -11.20
N SER A 69 -9.48 0.49 -9.93
CA SER A 69 -10.68 1.15 -9.41
C SER A 69 -10.31 2.00 -8.20
N ASP A 70 -11.22 2.88 -7.81
CA ASP A 70 -11.02 3.79 -6.67
C ASP A 70 -10.62 3.02 -5.39
N GLY A 71 -9.48 3.41 -4.82
CA GLY A 71 -8.96 2.84 -3.58
C GLY A 71 -8.26 1.49 -3.71
N LEU A 72 -8.20 0.91 -4.91
CA LEU A 72 -7.48 -0.33 -5.21
C LEU A 72 -6.18 -0.08 -5.95
N TRP A 73 -5.15 -0.87 -5.62
CA TRP A 73 -3.79 -0.71 -6.14
C TRP A 73 -3.22 -2.07 -6.54
N LEU A 74 -2.49 -2.10 -7.65
CA LEU A 74 -1.90 -3.31 -8.21
C LEU A 74 -0.49 -2.99 -8.73
N ALA A 75 0.47 -3.89 -8.53
CA ALA A 75 1.79 -3.76 -9.16
C ALA A 75 1.67 -3.96 -10.67
N THR A 76 2.39 -3.14 -11.44
CA THR A 76 2.48 -3.28 -12.91
C THR A 76 3.51 -4.34 -13.28
#